data_AF-W6ZXX6-F1
#
_entry.id   AF-W6ZXX6-F1
#
_cell.length_a   1.000
_cell.length_b   1.000
_cell.length_c   1.000
_cell.angle_alpha   90.00
_cell.angle_beta   90.00
_cell.angle_gamma   90.00
#
_symmetry.space_group_name_H-M   'P 1'
#
loop_
_entity.id
_entity.type
_entity.pdbx_description
1 polymer ?
#
loop_
_entity_poly.entity_id
_entity_poly.type
_entity_poly.pdbx_seq_one_letter_code
_entity_poly.pdbx_strand_id
1 'polypeptide(L)'
;MVQIQERNLSELNENGCSREGDSDKNVSSSDSEADDDVLSVFDEMDLEDYEEEDDFCNIFSPTSWASEMISTSDVTEEELDELISNMQEVPSKNEIIKMWKRAYALEVQTMSKMLISLFEYYEELKQKHRVREKLAFTHWDSVMCSCFDVLAKREEEYSKLFNGFIMKDELTKQELVNFLNNCKKEAAEFRESLETFAKKEFDGRIIPRRGD
;
A
#
# COMPACT_ATOMS: atom_id res chain seq x y z
N MET A 1 25.26 -0.68 -10.39
CA MET A 1 24.67 0.21 -9.37
C MET A 1 24.01 1.37 -10.10
N VAL A 2 22.69 1.34 -10.20
CA VAL A 2 21.90 2.46 -10.76
C VAL A 2 21.52 3.32 -9.57
N GLN A 3 22.10 4.53 -9.48
CA GLN A 3 21.61 5.55 -8.56
C GLN A 3 20.25 6.02 -9.07
N ILE A 4 19.20 5.66 -8.35
CA ILE A 4 17.85 6.15 -8.60
C ILE A 4 17.82 7.59 -8.11
N GLN A 5 17.58 8.53 -9.03
CA GLN A 5 17.43 9.95 -8.70
C GLN A 5 16.21 10.14 -7.78
N GLU A 6 16.45 10.67 -6.59
CA GLU A 6 15.42 11.38 -5.81
C GLU A 6 14.81 12.46 -6.70
N ARG A 7 13.63 12.19 -7.27
CA ARG A 7 12.80 13.25 -7.82
C ARG A 7 12.19 13.98 -6.63
N ASN A 8 12.47 15.27 -6.52
CA ASN A 8 11.90 16.11 -5.48
C ASN A 8 10.37 15.99 -5.50
N LEU A 9 9.77 15.49 -4.41
CA LEU A 9 8.32 15.38 -4.23
C LEU A 9 7.57 16.71 -4.46
N SER A 10 8.28 17.84 -4.39
CA SER A 10 7.75 19.18 -4.68
C SER A 10 7.39 19.45 -6.16
N GLU A 11 7.81 18.60 -7.10
CA GLU A 11 7.51 18.78 -8.54
C GLU A 11 6.17 18.14 -8.98
N LEU A 12 5.46 17.45 -8.08
CA LEU A 12 4.23 16.72 -8.42
C LEU A 12 2.94 17.55 -8.35
N ASN A 13 3.02 18.85 -8.04
CA ASN A 13 1.86 19.72 -7.80
C ASN A 13 1.12 20.18 -9.07
N GLU A 14 1.58 19.87 -10.28
CA GLU A 14 1.00 20.52 -11.48
C GLU A 14 -0.04 19.71 -12.26
N ASN A 15 -0.23 18.40 -12.07
CA ASN A 15 -1.30 17.65 -12.77
C ASN A 15 -1.69 16.31 -12.10
N GLY A 16 -2.83 16.28 -11.38
CA GLY A 16 -3.53 15.08 -10.89
C GLY A 16 -4.56 15.50 -9.82
N CYS A 17 -5.82 15.07 -9.74
CA CYS A 17 -6.53 13.92 -10.28
C CYS A 17 -7.94 14.39 -10.74
N SER A 18 -8.20 14.45 -12.05
CA SER A 18 -9.54 14.68 -12.56
C SER A 18 -10.22 13.33 -12.72
N ARG A 19 -10.96 12.90 -11.71
CA ARG A 19 -11.94 11.82 -11.86
C ARG A 19 -13.16 12.43 -12.57
N GLU A 20 -13.13 12.39 -13.89
CA GLU A 20 -14.24 12.71 -14.77
C GLU A 20 -15.40 11.74 -14.47
N GLY A 21 -16.33 12.16 -13.62
CA GLY A 21 -17.58 11.48 -13.36
C GLY A 21 -18.66 12.09 -14.25
N ASP A 22 -18.98 11.43 -15.36
CA ASP A 22 -20.09 11.82 -16.22
C ASP A 22 -21.41 11.17 -15.80
N SER A 23 -22.31 12.05 -15.37
CA SER A 23 -23.76 12.11 -15.65
C SER A 23 -24.74 11.08 -15.05
N ASP A 24 -25.51 11.60 -14.09
CA ASP A 24 -26.97 11.51 -13.92
C ASP A 24 -27.79 10.49 -14.74
N LYS A 25 -28.56 9.68 -14.00
CA LYS A 25 -29.99 9.46 -14.27
C LYS A 25 -30.74 8.96 -13.03
N ASN A 26 -31.74 9.75 -12.63
CA ASN A 26 -32.81 9.42 -11.68
C ASN A 26 -33.55 8.12 -12.06
N VAL A 27 -34.11 7.39 -11.07
CA VAL A 27 -35.54 7.00 -10.95
C VAL A 27 -35.80 6.12 -9.71
N SER A 28 -36.68 6.63 -8.84
CA SER A 28 -37.63 6.04 -7.88
C SER A 28 -37.34 4.78 -7.02
N SER A 29 -37.49 4.99 -5.71
CA SER A 29 -38.16 4.19 -4.66
C SER A 29 -38.45 2.69 -4.86
N SER A 30 -38.04 1.89 -3.88
CA SER A 30 -38.93 0.95 -3.17
C SER A 30 -38.29 0.50 -1.86
N ASP A 31 -39.03 0.63 -0.76
CA ASP A 31 -38.81 -0.05 0.51
C ASP A 31 -38.97 -1.56 0.33
N SER A 32 -38.09 -2.35 0.96
CA SER A 32 -38.35 -3.74 1.36
C SER A 32 -37.36 -4.13 2.45
N GLU A 33 -37.88 -4.28 3.67
CA GLU A 33 -37.25 -5.05 4.75
C GLU A 33 -37.22 -6.53 4.36
N ALA A 34 -36.13 -7.24 4.66
CA ALA A 34 -36.12 -8.69 4.84
C ALA A 34 -34.85 -9.15 5.59
N ASP A 35 -35.06 -9.39 6.87
CA ASP A 35 -34.61 -10.52 7.72
C ASP A 35 -33.14 -10.99 7.77
N ASP A 36 -32.75 -11.12 9.05
CA ASP A 36 -31.62 -11.83 9.62
C ASP A 36 -31.53 -13.33 9.24
N ASP A 37 -30.29 -13.82 9.33
CA ASP A 37 -29.88 -15.16 9.76
C ASP A 37 -29.98 -16.33 8.76
N VAL A 38 -28.84 -16.68 8.14
CA VAL A 38 -28.41 -18.09 7.96
C VAL A 38 -26.89 -18.17 8.06
N LEU A 39 -26.41 -18.54 9.25
CA LEU A 39 -25.20 -19.35 9.40
C LEU A 39 -25.39 -20.67 8.66
N SER A 40 -24.52 -21.02 7.70
CA SER A 40 -24.08 -22.40 7.45
C SER A 40 -23.16 -22.51 6.22
N VAL A 41 -22.15 -23.37 6.38
CA VAL A 41 -21.32 -24.03 5.36
C VAL A 41 -20.00 -23.33 5.01
N PHE A 42 -19.02 -23.55 5.89
CA PHE A 42 -17.65 -23.81 5.47
C PHE A 42 -17.67 -25.02 4.53
N ASP A 43 -17.44 -24.81 3.25
CA ASP A 43 -16.97 -25.88 2.37
C ASP A 43 -15.46 -25.73 2.19
N GLU A 44 -14.80 -26.75 2.72
CA GLU A 44 -13.43 -27.19 2.53
C GLU A 44 -13.05 -27.09 1.04
N MET A 45 -12.21 -26.12 0.68
CA MET A 45 -11.74 -25.96 -0.69
C MET A 45 -10.46 -26.78 -0.86
N ASP A 46 -10.63 -27.87 -1.63
CA ASP A 46 -9.63 -28.84 -2.03
C ASP A 46 -8.39 -28.17 -2.65
N LEU A 47 -7.21 -28.51 -2.12
CA LEU A 47 -5.90 -28.15 -2.65
C LEU A 47 -5.49 -29.21 -3.67
N GLU A 48 -6.04 -29.18 -4.88
CA GLU A 48 -5.58 -30.03 -5.99
C GLU A 48 -4.96 -29.20 -7.13
N ASP A 49 -3.70 -29.54 -7.42
CA ASP A 49 -2.87 -29.30 -8.61
C ASP A 49 -3.24 -28.12 -9.53
N TYR A 50 -2.52 -27.00 -9.34
CA TYR A 50 -2.38 -26.00 -10.40
C TYR A 50 -1.13 -26.31 -11.23
N GLU A 51 -1.36 -26.71 -12.48
CA GLU A 51 -0.31 -26.90 -13.47
C GLU A 51 0.47 -25.59 -13.70
N GLU A 52 1.77 -25.71 -13.46
CA GLU A 52 2.81 -24.72 -13.56
C GLU A 52 3.22 -24.55 -15.03
N GLU A 53 2.61 -23.61 -15.76
CA GLU A 53 3.26 -22.92 -16.89
C GLU A 53 2.40 -21.72 -17.36
N ASP A 54 2.99 -20.53 -17.33
CA ASP A 54 2.52 -19.27 -17.95
C ASP A 54 1.59 -18.31 -17.17
N ASP A 55 1.51 -18.40 -15.82
CA ASP A 55 0.67 -17.49 -15.00
C ASP A 55 1.42 -16.49 -14.10
N PHE A 56 2.75 -16.34 -14.25
CA PHE A 56 3.53 -15.38 -13.43
C PHE A 56 3.18 -13.90 -13.70
N CYS A 57 2.52 -13.60 -14.83
CA CYS A 57 2.09 -12.25 -15.18
C CYS A 57 0.75 -11.84 -14.55
N ASN A 58 -0.14 -12.80 -14.22
CA ASN A 58 -1.45 -12.49 -13.62
C ASN A 58 -1.41 -12.37 -12.10
N ILE A 59 -0.33 -12.82 -11.46
CA ILE A 59 -0.13 -12.65 -10.01
C ILE A 59 -0.24 -11.17 -9.61
N PHE A 60 0.09 -10.21 -10.48
CA PHE A 60 0.25 -8.79 -10.13
C PHE A 60 -0.81 -7.84 -10.72
N SER A 61 -2.05 -8.28 -10.88
CA SER A 61 -3.16 -7.32 -11.02
C SER A 61 -3.38 -6.59 -9.68
N PRO A 62 -3.49 -5.25 -9.63
CA PRO A 62 -3.69 -4.49 -8.39
C PRO A 62 -4.91 -4.94 -7.57
N THR A 63 -5.87 -5.60 -8.22
CA THR A 63 -7.09 -6.15 -7.63
C THR A 63 -6.93 -7.54 -6.99
N SER A 64 -5.92 -8.35 -7.36
CA SER A 64 -5.77 -9.70 -6.78
C SER A 64 -5.14 -9.68 -5.38
N TRP A 65 -4.27 -8.70 -5.10
CA TRP A 65 -3.60 -8.54 -3.80
C TRP A 65 -4.53 -8.00 -2.72
N ALA A 66 -5.58 -7.27 -3.10
CA ALA A 66 -6.58 -6.75 -2.17
C ALA A 66 -7.37 -7.86 -1.47
N SER A 67 -7.59 -9.00 -2.13
CA SER A 67 -8.31 -10.14 -1.54
C SER A 67 -7.43 -11.02 -0.65
N GLU A 68 -6.14 -11.22 -1.00
CA GLU A 68 -5.19 -11.97 -0.16
C GLU A 68 -4.67 -11.15 1.03
N MET A 69 -4.63 -9.82 0.93
CA MET A 69 -4.18 -8.95 2.03
C MET A 69 -5.04 -9.06 3.28
N ILE A 70 -6.35 -9.26 3.12
CA ILE A 70 -7.30 -9.41 4.22
C ILE A 70 -6.97 -10.67 5.05
N SER A 71 -6.29 -11.68 4.48
CA SER A 71 -5.87 -12.90 5.18
C SER A 71 -4.47 -12.85 5.80
N THR A 72 -3.74 -11.73 5.70
CA THR A 72 -2.37 -11.59 6.24
C THR A 72 -2.24 -10.61 7.41
N SER A 73 -3.37 -10.24 8.03
CA SER A 73 -3.43 -9.28 9.15
C SER A 73 -2.62 -9.70 10.39
N ASP A 74 -2.26 -10.97 10.51
CA ASP A 74 -1.60 -11.52 11.69
C ASP A 74 -0.09 -11.75 11.50
N VAL A 75 0.46 -11.43 10.32
CA VAL A 75 1.90 -11.62 10.05
C VAL A 75 2.72 -10.71 10.97
N THR A 76 3.66 -11.27 11.71
CA THR A 76 4.60 -10.52 12.56
C THR A 76 6.02 -10.53 12.02
N GLU A 77 6.86 -9.61 12.53
CA GLU A 77 8.27 -9.56 12.17
C GLU A 77 9.02 -10.80 12.68
N GLU A 78 8.62 -11.34 13.84
CA GLU A 78 9.16 -12.59 14.40
C GLU A 78 8.87 -13.80 13.52
N GLU A 79 7.65 -13.90 12.96
CA GLU A 79 7.32 -14.97 12.02
C GLU A 79 8.19 -14.88 10.76
N LEU A 80 8.42 -13.66 10.24
CA LEU A 80 9.30 -13.42 9.10
C LEU A 80 10.73 -13.88 9.39
N ASP A 81 11.26 -13.51 10.55
CA ASP A 81 12.62 -13.85 10.97
C ASP A 81 12.79 -15.35 11.21
N GLU A 82 11.77 -16.03 11.75
CA GLU A 82 11.77 -17.48 11.89
C GLU A 82 11.81 -18.19 10.53
N LEU A 83 11.02 -17.73 9.57
CA LEU A 83 11.01 -18.30 8.22
C LEU A 83 12.34 -18.10 7.51
N ILE A 84 12.95 -16.93 7.66
CA ILE A 84 14.29 -16.66 7.10
C ILE A 84 15.29 -17.60 7.78
N SER A 85 15.22 -17.77 9.10
CA SER A 85 16.13 -18.63 9.85
C SER A 85 16.06 -20.09 9.39
N ASN A 86 14.85 -20.61 9.18
CA ASN A 86 14.61 -21.99 8.76
C ASN A 86 14.86 -22.26 7.26
N MET A 87 15.03 -21.22 6.46
CA MET A 87 15.27 -21.32 5.02
C MET A 87 16.63 -21.97 4.70
N GLN A 88 16.66 -22.81 3.66
CA GLN A 88 17.88 -23.39 3.11
C GLN A 88 18.81 -22.31 2.51
N GLU A 89 20.08 -22.63 2.33
CA GLU A 89 21.05 -21.68 1.75
C GLU A 89 20.71 -21.31 0.30
N VAL A 90 20.12 -22.25 -0.44
CA VAL A 90 19.56 -22.03 -1.77
C VAL A 90 18.05 -22.29 -1.69
N PRO A 91 17.23 -21.25 -1.38
CA PRO A 91 15.79 -21.40 -1.31
C PRO A 91 15.16 -21.66 -2.67
N SER A 92 14.02 -22.35 -2.66
CA SER A 92 13.14 -22.43 -3.82
C SER A 92 12.51 -21.07 -4.14
N LYS A 93 12.10 -20.87 -5.40
CA LYS A 93 11.36 -19.66 -5.82
C LYS A 93 10.07 -19.48 -5.03
N ASN A 94 9.37 -20.57 -4.69
CA ASN A 94 8.14 -20.51 -3.88
C ASN A 94 8.41 -19.99 -2.46
N GLU A 95 9.51 -20.40 -1.83
CA GLU A 95 9.92 -19.87 -0.52
C GLU A 95 10.24 -18.37 -0.59
N ILE A 96 10.91 -17.94 -1.67
CA ILE A 96 11.21 -16.52 -1.92
C ILE A 96 9.92 -15.70 -2.10
N ILE A 97 8.97 -16.17 -2.90
CA ILE A 97 7.66 -15.50 -3.13
C ILE A 97 6.89 -15.39 -1.82
N LYS A 98 6.83 -16.48 -1.04
CA LYS A 98 6.15 -16.50 0.25
C LYS A 98 6.78 -15.50 1.23
N MET A 99 8.10 -15.37 1.23
CA MET A 99 8.81 -14.39 2.04
C MET A 99 8.48 -12.95 1.62
N TRP A 100 8.50 -12.69 0.31
CA TRP A 100 8.17 -11.38 -0.24
C TRP A 100 6.75 -10.95 0.12
N LYS A 101 5.75 -11.83 -0.07
CA LYS A 101 4.35 -11.54 0.28
C LYS A 101 4.21 -11.12 1.75
N ARG A 102 4.89 -11.82 2.67
CA ARG A 102 4.86 -11.49 4.10
C ARG A 102 5.57 -10.18 4.43
N ALA A 103 6.74 -9.93 3.86
CA ALA A 103 7.46 -8.67 4.04
C ALA A 103 6.64 -7.49 3.50
N TYR A 104 5.99 -7.66 2.35
CA TYR A 104 5.09 -6.67 1.76
C TYR A 104 3.85 -6.41 2.64
N ALA A 105 3.23 -7.45 3.18
CA ALA A 105 2.10 -7.32 4.11
C ALA A 105 2.48 -6.50 5.36
N LEU A 106 3.64 -6.77 5.97
CA LEU A 106 4.16 -5.99 7.10
C LEU A 106 4.36 -4.51 6.75
N GLU A 107 4.85 -4.23 5.55
CA GLU A 107 5.06 -2.85 5.13
C GLU A 107 3.73 -2.12 4.88
N VAL A 108 2.72 -2.80 4.33
CA VAL A 108 1.38 -2.21 4.17
C VAL A 108 0.70 -1.96 5.52
N GLN A 109 0.88 -2.84 6.51
CA GLN A 109 0.43 -2.56 7.87
C GLN A 109 1.11 -1.30 8.43
N THR A 110 2.42 -1.16 8.21
CA THR A 110 3.18 0.00 8.69
C THR A 110 2.76 1.29 7.97
N MET A 111 2.52 1.24 6.67
CA MET A 111 1.94 2.35 5.89
C MET A 111 0.55 2.73 6.38
N SER A 112 -0.31 1.74 6.66
CA SER A 112 -1.66 1.97 7.19
C SER A 112 -1.62 2.71 8.52
N LYS A 113 -0.70 2.34 9.42
CA LYS A 113 -0.47 3.06 10.69
C LYS A 113 -0.06 4.51 10.45
N MET A 114 0.87 4.76 9.51
CA MET A 114 1.26 6.14 9.15
C MET A 114 0.07 6.95 8.62
N LEU A 115 -0.77 6.37 7.75
CA LEU A 115 -1.96 7.03 7.21
C LEU A 115 -2.97 7.39 8.30
N ILE A 116 -3.18 6.50 9.28
CA ILE A 116 -4.01 6.77 10.46
C ILE A 116 -3.44 7.95 11.26
N SER A 117 -2.14 7.94 11.54
CA SER A 117 -1.49 9.05 12.26
C SER A 117 -1.56 10.39 11.50
N LEU A 118 -1.49 10.37 10.17
CA LEU A 118 -1.70 11.56 9.34
C LEU A 118 -3.13 12.08 9.45
N PHE A 119 -4.12 11.18 9.47
CA PHE A 119 -5.52 11.54 9.66
C PHE A 119 -5.76 12.17 11.04
N GLU A 120 -5.23 11.56 12.11
CA GLU A 120 -5.30 12.11 13.46
C GLU A 120 -4.69 13.51 13.54
N TYR A 121 -3.48 13.68 12.99
CA TYR A 121 -2.81 14.98 12.93
C TYR A 121 -3.64 16.03 12.17
N TYR A 122 -4.20 15.65 11.02
CA TYR A 122 -5.05 16.53 10.23
C TYR A 122 -6.33 16.93 10.99
N GLU A 123 -6.98 15.99 11.69
CA GLU A 123 -8.17 16.26 12.50
C GLU A 123 -7.87 17.22 13.65
N GLU A 124 -6.74 17.06 14.34
CA GLU A 124 -6.28 18.02 15.36
C GLU A 124 -6.09 19.43 14.75
N LEU A 125 -5.46 19.51 13.58
CA LEU A 125 -5.22 20.77 12.88
C LEU A 125 -6.54 21.43 12.46
N LYS A 126 -7.48 20.63 11.92
CA LYS A 126 -8.83 21.05 11.52
C LYS A 126 -9.58 21.67 12.70
N GLN A 127 -9.57 20.99 13.84
CA GLN A 127 -10.24 21.45 15.07
C GLN A 127 -9.61 22.74 15.61
N LYS A 128 -8.28 22.78 15.68
CA LYS A 128 -7.50 23.93 16.17
C LYS A 128 -7.78 25.20 15.37
N HIS A 129 -7.86 25.09 14.05
CA HIS A 129 -8.06 26.22 13.14
C HIS A 129 -9.53 26.44 12.73
N ARG A 130 -10.47 25.64 13.27
CA ARG A 130 -11.92 25.75 13.02
C ARG A 130 -12.27 25.76 11.53
N VAL A 131 -11.61 24.90 10.76
CA VAL A 131 -11.85 24.78 9.32
C VAL A 131 -13.26 24.22 9.09
N ARG A 132 -13.98 24.77 8.11
CA ARG A 132 -15.31 24.26 7.74
C ARG A 132 -15.20 22.89 7.10
N GLU A 133 -16.09 21.97 7.45
CA GLU A 133 -16.04 20.57 7.02
C GLU A 133 -15.88 20.38 5.50
N LYS A 134 -16.65 21.13 4.69
CA LYS A 134 -16.54 21.05 3.21
C LYS A 134 -15.14 21.42 2.71
N LEU A 135 -14.53 22.46 3.28
CA LEU A 135 -13.19 22.90 2.89
C LEU A 135 -12.13 21.94 3.42
N ALA A 136 -12.33 21.43 4.63
CA ALA A 136 -11.49 20.43 5.26
C ALA A 136 -11.40 19.18 4.36
N PHE A 137 -12.54 18.60 3.96
CA PHE A 137 -12.58 17.45 3.07
C PHE A 137 -11.77 17.67 1.77
N THR A 138 -11.92 18.83 1.12
CA THR A 138 -11.13 19.16 -0.09
C THR A 138 -9.63 19.23 0.18
N HIS A 139 -9.20 19.72 1.34
CA HIS A 139 -7.78 19.74 1.71
C HIS A 139 -7.24 18.34 1.96
N TRP A 140 -7.99 17.51 2.69
CA TRP A 140 -7.66 16.11 2.91
C TRP A 140 -7.50 15.36 1.59
N ASP A 141 -8.56 15.37 0.77
CA ASP A 141 -8.62 14.65 -0.50
C ASP A 141 -7.45 15.03 -1.43
N SER A 142 -7.19 16.32 -1.59
CA SER A 142 -6.10 16.81 -2.46
C SER A 142 -4.71 16.33 -2.02
N VAL A 143 -4.41 16.35 -0.72
CA VAL A 143 -3.11 15.90 -0.21
C VAL A 143 -3.00 14.37 -0.30
N MET A 144 -4.07 13.67 0.05
CA MET A 144 -4.07 12.21 0.02
C MET A 144 -4.01 11.63 -1.39
N CYS A 145 -4.68 12.24 -2.37
CA CYS A 145 -4.52 11.86 -3.78
C CYS A 145 -3.06 11.94 -4.21
N SER A 146 -2.37 13.03 -3.86
CA SER A 146 -0.95 13.19 -4.18
C SER A 146 -0.09 12.12 -3.50
N CYS A 147 -0.40 11.76 -2.25
CA CYS A 147 0.30 10.69 -1.55
C CYS A 147 0.08 9.33 -2.20
N PHE A 148 -1.16 9.00 -2.58
CA PHE A 148 -1.49 7.73 -3.23
C PHE A 148 -0.89 7.59 -4.62
N ASP A 149 -0.81 8.68 -5.40
CA ASP A 149 -0.15 8.67 -6.71
C ASP A 149 1.34 8.34 -6.59
N VAL A 150 2.00 8.85 -5.54
CA VAL A 150 3.41 8.54 -5.27
C VAL A 150 3.57 7.11 -4.76
N LEU A 151 2.69 6.67 -3.85
CA LEU A 151 2.68 5.31 -3.33
C LEU A 151 2.53 4.27 -4.46
N ALA A 152 1.58 4.48 -5.37
CA ALA A 152 1.34 3.57 -6.50
C ALA A 152 2.58 3.44 -7.42
N LYS A 153 3.26 4.55 -7.71
CA LYS A 153 4.51 4.54 -8.48
C LYS A 153 5.60 3.77 -7.75
N ARG A 154 5.72 3.99 -6.43
CA ARG A 154 6.75 3.33 -5.62
C ARG A 154 6.50 1.82 -5.50
N GLU A 155 5.25 1.42 -5.36
CA GLU A 155 4.84 0.03 -5.37
C GLU A 155 5.20 -0.65 -6.70
N GLU A 156 4.89 -0.01 -7.83
CA GLU A 156 5.26 -0.50 -9.16
C GLU A 156 6.79 -0.70 -9.31
N GLU A 157 7.58 0.22 -8.76
CA GLU A 157 9.06 0.10 -8.73
C GLU A 157 9.51 -1.13 -7.94
N TYR A 158 8.95 -1.36 -6.75
CA TYR A 158 9.27 -2.54 -5.94
C TYR A 158 8.84 -3.84 -6.62
N SER A 159 7.68 -3.88 -7.26
CA SER A 159 7.25 -5.05 -8.05
C SER A 159 8.23 -5.35 -9.18
N LYS A 160 8.71 -4.33 -9.91
CA LYS A 160 9.73 -4.50 -10.96
C LYS A 160 11.07 -4.99 -10.39
N LEU A 161 11.51 -4.43 -9.27
CA LEU A 161 12.74 -4.85 -8.60
C LEU A 161 12.67 -6.31 -8.15
N PHE A 162 11.55 -6.72 -7.55
CA PHE A 162 11.34 -8.09 -7.11
C PHE A 162 11.27 -9.06 -8.29
N ASN A 163 10.56 -8.70 -9.36
CA ASN A 163 10.50 -9.51 -10.58
C ASN A 163 11.89 -9.69 -11.20
N GLY A 164 12.69 -8.63 -11.28
CA GLY A 164 14.08 -8.73 -11.74
C GLY A 164 14.95 -9.56 -10.79
N PHE A 165 14.67 -9.54 -9.50
CA PHE A 165 15.39 -10.33 -8.50
C PHE A 165 15.09 -11.82 -8.64
N ILE A 166 13.81 -12.22 -8.73
CA ILE A 166 13.40 -13.64 -8.74
C ILE A 166 13.65 -14.36 -10.07
N MET A 167 13.84 -13.63 -11.16
CA MET A 167 14.16 -14.19 -12.47
C MET A 167 15.61 -14.70 -12.59
N LYS A 168 16.45 -14.51 -11.57
CA LYS A 168 17.79 -15.10 -11.54
C LYS A 168 17.71 -16.63 -11.39
N ASP A 169 18.65 -17.34 -12.01
CA ASP A 169 18.66 -18.81 -12.05
C ASP A 169 18.85 -19.43 -10.67
N GLU A 170 19.83 -18.93 -9.91
CA GLU A 170 20.09 -19.33 -8.53
C GLU A 170 20.11 -18.08 -7.65
N LEU A 171 19.44 -18.19 -6.50
CA LEU A 171 19.37 -17.16 -5.48
C LEU A 171 19.76 -17.77 -4.15
N THR A 172 20.69 -17.13 -3.46
CA THR A 172 21.07 -17.52 -2.11
C THR A 172 20.17 -16.87 -1.08
N LYS A 173 20.04 -17.51 0.08
CA LYS A 173 19.41 -16.95 1.28
C LYS A 173 20.00 -15.59 1.62
N GLN A 174 21.32 -15.45 1.55
CA GLN A 174 21.98 -14.18 1.85
C GLN A 174 21.59 -13.07 0.86
N GLU A 175 21.45 -13.38 -0.43
CA GLU A 175 20.98 -12.42 -1.43
C GLU A 175 19.55 -11.98 -1.17
N LEU A 176 18.66 -12.90 -0.78
CA LEU A 176 17.28 -12.58 -0.39
C LEU A 176 17.25 -11.66 0.84
N VAL A 177 18.01 -12.01 1.88
CA VAL A 177 18.08 -11.21 3.11
C VAL A 177 18.60 -9.81 2.82
N ASN A 178 19.66 -9.69 2.01
CA ASN A 178 20.20 -8.39 1.59
C ASN A 178 19.17 -7.58 0.80
N PHE A 179 18.44 -8.22 -0.12
CA PHE A 179 17.39 -7.60 -0.91
C PHE A 179 16.26 -7.06 -0.01
N LEU A 180 15.73 -7.90 0.89
CA LEU A 180 14.66 -7.51 1.81
C LEU A 180 15.09 -6.39 2.75
N ASN A 181 16.30 -6.45 3.30
CA ASN A 181 16.84 -5.40 4.16
C ASN A 181 16.99 -4.07 3.43
N ASN A 182 17.43 -4.09 2.17
CA ASN A 182 17.49 -2.89 1.35
C ASN A 182 16.09 -2.31 1.09
N CYS A 183 15.12 -3.17 0.76
CA CYS A 183 13.73 -2.75 0.56
C CYS A 183 13.14 -2.14 1.84
N LYS A 184 13.31 -2.79 3.01
CA LYS A 184 12.87 -2.29 4.31
C LYS A 184 13.45 -0.91 4.62
N LYS A 185 14.75 -0.72 4.39
CA LYS A 185 15.43 0.56 4.60
C LYS A 185 14.85 1.65 3.70
N GLU A 186 14.79 1.41 2.40
CA GLU A 186 14.28 2.39 1.44
C GLU A 186 12.79 2.71 1.69
N ALA A 187 11.99 1.71 2.09
CA ALA A 187 10.58 1.91 2.43
C ALA A 187 10.42 2.80 3.66
N ALA A 188 11.27 2.63 4.68
CA ALA A 188 11.27 3.48 5.87
C ALA A 188 11.61 4.95 5.53
N GLU A 189 12.67 5.18 4.74
CA GLU A 189 13.08 6.52 4.31
C GLU A 189 11.99 7.20 3.44
N PHE A 190 11.38 6.42 2.55
CA PHE A 190 10.27 6.87 1.72
C PHE A 190 9.05 7.25 2.55
N ARG A 191 8.67 6.42 3.53
CA ARG A 191 7.53 6.66 4.43
C ARG A 191 7.74 7.93 5.26
N GLU A 192 8.92 8.13 5.82
CA GLU A 192 9.26 9.37 6.56
C GLU A 192 9.14 10.62 5.68
N SER A 193 9.63 10.52 4.43
CA SER A 193 9.55 11.59 3.45
C SER A 193 8.10 11.92 3.07
N LEU A 194 7.28 10.89 2.88
CA LEU A 194 5.86 11.04 2.53
C LEU A 194 5.06 11.65 3.67
N GLU A 195 5.30 11.19 4.90
CA GLU A 195 4.67 11.73 6.11
C GLU A 195 5.02 13.22 6.29
N THR A 196 6.30 13.56 6.12
CA THR A 196 6.78 14.94 6.21
C THR A 196 6.15 15.83 5.14
N PHE A 197 6.06 15.34 3.91
CA PHE A 197 5.39 16.03 2.81
C PHE A 197 3.92 16.30 3.13
N ALA A 198 3.18 15.27 3.54
CA ALA A 198 1.75 15.37 3.84
C ALA A 198 1.49 16.38 4.97
N LYS A 199 2.24 16.30 6.08
CA LYS A 199 2.13 17.26 7.20
C LYS A 199 2.36 18.69 6.75
N LYS A 200 3.41 18.93 5.95
CA LYS A 200 3.72 20.26 5.41
C LYS A 200 2.61 20.81 4.51
N GLU A 201 2.03 19.97 3.67
CA GLU A 201 0.91 20.36 2.80
C GLU A 201 -0.35 20.69 3.62
N PHE A 202 -0.66 19.89 4.65
CA PHE A 202 -1.77 20.20 5.55
C PHE A 202 -1.56 21.53 6.27
N ASP A 203 -0.39 21.75 6.86
CA ASP A 203 -0.03 23.01 7.50
C ASP A 203 -0.21 24.20 6.53
N GLY A 204 0.31 24.08 5.31
CA GLY A 204 0.25 25.14 4.30
C GLY A 204 -1.16 25.50 3.83
N ARG A 205 -2.10 24.54 3.90
CA ARG A 205 -3.50 24.71 3.46
C ARG A 205 -4.43 25.15 4.58
N ILE A 206 -4.16 24.72 5.82
CA ILE A 206 -5.06 24.94 6.96
C ILE A 206 -4.61 26.12 7.84
N ILE A 207 -3.31 26.33 8.02
CA ILE A 207 -2.81 27.41 8.87
C ILE A 207 -2.94 28.73 8.11
N PRO A 208 -3.68 29.73 8.65
CA PRO A 208 -3.77 31.03 8.03
C PRO A 208 -2.38 31.65 7.90
N ARG A 209 -2.01 32.11 6.71
CA ARG A 209 -0.80 32.92 6.54
C ARG A 209 -0.99 34.22 7.32
N ARG A 210 -0.04 34.57 8.19
CA ARG A 210 -0.09 35.85 8.91
C ARG A 210 0.05 36.99 7.90
N GLY A 211 -1.07 37.65 7.57
CA GLY A 211 -1.09 38.93 6.87
C GLY A 211 -1.92 38.94 5.58
N ASP A 212 -3.23 38.75 5.71
CA ASP A 212 -4.25 39.28 4.78
C ASP A 212 -5.34 39.97 5.62
#